data_AF-A0A6A6MSH6-F1
#
_entry.id   AF-A0A6A6MSH6-F1
#
_cell.length_a   1.000
_cell.length_b   1.000
_cell.length_c   1.000
_cell.angle_alpha   90.00
_cell.angle_beta   90.00
_cell.angle_gamma   90.00
#
_symmetry.space_group_name_H-M   'P 1'
#
loop_
_entity.id
_entity.type
_entity.pdbx_description
1 polymer ?
#
loop_
_entity_poly.entity_id
_entity_poly.type
_entity_poly.pdbx_seq_one_letter_code
_entity_poly.pdbx_strand_id
1 'polypeptide(L)'
;MSDAAWGLSFGKFLELSFSNHATANRVAPCGHSLQRDCLRFYGFGSMVAFFRYSPIDILNVHLPPSMLEFSGHVQQEWIRKEAAELLGNIEAFYAEISDALDSMEQKSKHFGCKLSDMNDLQNHIMELKDQLRTERNYYTVMLQEAVMESSQGSGNFRPSRT
;
A
#
# COMPACT_ATOMS: atom_id res chain seq x y z
N MET A 1 49.44 -20.29 36.33
CA MET A 1 48.78 -19.06 35.85
C MET A 1 49.77 -17.91 35.98
N SER A 2 49.72 -16.89 35.12
CA SER A 2 50.62 -15.73 35.23
C SER A 2 50.24 -14.85 36.42
N ASP A 3 51.22 -14.12 36.99
CA ASP A 3 51.02 -13.24 38.15
C ASP A 3 49.89 -12.21 37.96
N ALA A 4 49.69 -11.74 36.73
CA ALA A 4 48.61 -10.82 36.37
C ALA A 4 47.19 -11.39 36.55
N ALA A 5 47.03 -12.72 36.58
CA ALA A 5 45.71 -13.36 36.70
C ALA A 5 45.28 -13.59 38.17
N TRP A 6 46.17 -13.41 39.15
CA TRP A 6 45.89 -13.63 40.57
C TRP A 6 44.88 -12.65 41.16
N GLY A 7 44.73 -11.48 40.56
CA GLY A 7 43.74 -10.46 40.97
C GLY A 7 42.33 -10.69 40.40
N LEU A 8 42.09 -11.75 39.65
CA LEU A 8 40.81 -12.01 38.98
C LEU A 8 40.10 -13.22 39.59
N SER A 9 38.78 -13.13 39.72
CA SER A 9 37.97 -14.32 39.96
C SER A 9 38.03 -15.26 38.75
N PHE A 10 37.81 -16.55 38.97
CA PHE A 10 37.80 -17.53 37.87
C PHE A 10 36.77 -17.17 36.78
N GLY A 11 35.57 -16.72 37.18
CA GLY A 11 34.56 -16.24 36.23
C GLY A 11 35.04 -15.06 35.39
N LYS A 12 35.69 -14.07 36.00
CA LYS A 12 36.23 -12.90 35.28
C LYS A 12 37.34 -13.30 34.31
N PHE A 13 38.18 -14.25 34.70
CA PHE A 13 39.20 -14.83 33.84
C PHE A 13 38.57 -15.52 32.61
N LEU A 14 37.50 -16.29 32.78
CA LEU A 14 36.79 -16.94 31.67
C LEU A 14 36.18 -15.91 30.72
N GLU A 15 35.48 -14.91 31.24
CA GLU A 15 34.90 -13.83 30.43
C GLU A 15 35.96 -13.17 29.53
N LEU A 16 37.10 -12.77 30.09
CA LEU A 16 38.20 -12.16 29.34
C LEU A 16 38.87 -13.12 28.35
N SER A 17 38.85 -14.42 28.64
CA SER A 17 39.45 -15.46 27.80
C SER A 17 38.60 -15.84 26.59
N PHE A 18 37.28 -15.60 26.62
CA PHE A 18 36.35 -16.01 25.56
C PHE A 18 35.61 -14.85 24.88
N SER A 19 35.36 -13.73 25.56
CA SER A 19 34.58 -12.59 25.02
C SER A 19 35.43 -11.53 24.32
N ASN A 20 36.74 -11.46 24.60
CA ASN A 20 37.61 -10.46 24.00
C ASN A 20 38.24 -10.97 22.68
N HIS A 21 37.96 -10.28 21.58
CA HIS A 21 38.39 -10.63 20.22
C HIS A 21 39.92 -10.82 20.09
N ALA A 22 40.72 -10.07 20.87
CA ALA A 22 42.19 -10.12 20.79
C ALA A 22 42.83 -11.33 21.51
N THR A 23 42.27 -11.76 22.64
CA THR A 23 42.74 -12.95 23.38
C THR A 23 42.14 -14.23 22.83
N ALA A 24 40.93 -14.15 22.30
CA ALA A 24 40.19 -15.31 21.83
C ALA A 24 40.64 -15.75 20.42
N ASN A 25 41.03 -14.82 19.53
CA ASN A 25 41.49 -15.17 18.17
C ASN A 25 43.00 -15.50 18.05
N ARG A 26 43.61 -16.03 19.11
CA ARG A 26 45.03 -16.45 19.05
C ARG A 26 45.17 -17.72 18.22
N VAL A 27 46.19 -17.76 17.37
CA VAL A 27 46.51 -18.92 16.54
C VAL A 27 47.61 -19.72 17.23
N ALA A 28 47.41 -21.02 17.33
CA ALA A 28 48.42 -21.94 17.85
C ALA A 28 49.59 -22.07 16.84
N PRO A 29 50.79 -22.50 17.28
CA PRO A 29 51.89 -22.80 16.36
C PRO A 29 51.54 -23.80 15.25
N CYS A 30 50.50 -24.62 15.45
CA CYS A 30 49.97 -25.56 14.46
C CYS A 30 48.96 -24.95 13.47
N GLY A 31 48.75 -23.62 13.48
CA GLY A 31 47.90 -22.91 12.53
C GLY A 31 46.40 -22.89 12.86
N HIS A 32 45.98 -23.54 13.95
CA HIS A 32 44.58 -23.62 14.36
C HIS A 32 44.19 -22.50 15.34
N SER A 33 42.90 -22.14 15.37
CA SER A 33 42.36 -21.17 16.32
C SER A 33 42.28 -21.78 17.72
N LEU A 34 42.98 -21.18 18.68
CA LEU A 34 42.95 -21.64 20.08
C LEU A 34 41.58 -21.50 20.74
N GLN A 35 40.66 -20.76 20.15
CA GLN A 35 39.29 -20.62 20.65
C GLN A 35 38.32 -21.61 20.00
N ARG A 36 38.45 -21.84 18.68
CA ARG A 36 37.50 -22.71 17.95
C ARG A 36 37.93 -24.16 17.91
N ASP A 37 39.23 -24.40 17.74
CA ASP A 37 39.75 -25.71 17.33
C ASP A 37 40.43 -26.46 18.48
N CYS A 38 40.54 -25.85 19.66
CA CYS A 38 41.26 -26.40 20.82
C CYS A 38 40.35 -26.54 22.04
N LEU A 39 40.54 -27.63 22.81
CA LEU A 39 39.94 -27.82 24.13
C LEU A 39 40.77 -27.09 25.20
N ARG A 40 40.09 -26.42 26.15
CA ARG A 40 40.74 -25.75 27.28
C ARG A 40 40.38 -26.44 28.59
N PHE A 41 41.39 -26.86 29.34
CA PHE A 41 41.25 -27.53 30.63
C PHE A 41 41.71 -26.60 31.76
N TYR A 42 40.94 -26.54 32.83
CA TYR A 42 41.24 -25.79 34.05
C TYR A 42 41.12 -26.71 35.25
N GLY A 43 42.21 -26.87 36.00
CA GLY A 43 42.27 -27.76 37.17
C GLY A 43 42.29 -27.00 38.49
N PHE A 44 41.60 -27.53 39.49
CA PHE A 44 41.67 -27.09 40.89
C PHE A 44 41.59 -28.31 41.82
N GLY A 45 42.72 -28.66 42.47
CA GLY A 45 42.81 -29.87 43.30
C GLY A 45 42.52 -31.13 42.47
N SER A 46 41.51 -31.90 42.90
CA SER A 46 41.03 -33.11 42.21
C SER A 46 39.92 -32.85 41.18
N MET A 47 39.63 -31.58 40.84
CA MET A 47 38.56 -31.19 39.93
C MET A 47 39.10 -30.57 38.65
N VAL A 48 38.45 -30.84 37.52
CA VAL A 48 38.79 -30.29 36.20
C VAL A 48 37.54 -29.78 35.50
N ALA A 49 37.60 -28.55 34.98
CA ALA A 49 36.61 -28.00 34.06
C ALA A 49 37.21 -27.98 32.64
N PHE A 50 36.41 -28.34 31.63
CA PHE A 50 36.81 -28.25 30.24
C PHE A 50 35.82 -27.41 29.44
N PHE A 51 36.33 -26.62 28.50
CA PHE A 51 35.54 -25.79 27.61
C PHE A 51 35.88 -26.11 26.16
N ARG A 52 34.84 -26.25 25.34
CA ARG A 52 34.93 -26.43 23.89
C ARG A 52 34.03 -25.43 23.19
N TYR A 53 34.44 -25.00 21.99
CA TYR A 53 33.58 -24.22 21.13
C TYR A 53 32.44 -25.09 20.58
N SER A 54 31.23 -24.54 20.56
CA SER A 54 30.09 -25.10 19.85
C SER A 54 29.59 -24.02 18.89
N PRO A 55 29.53 -24.29 17.57
CA PRO A 55 28.97 -23.34 16.63
C PRO A 55 27.47 -23.14 16.91
N ILE A 56 26.97 -21.94 16.60
CA ILE A 56 25.56 -21.59 16.66
C ILE A 56 25.22 -20.90 15.33
N ASP A 57 24.09 -21.30 14.75
CA ASP A 57 23.58 -20.65 13.54
C ASP A 57 22.94 -19.31 13.91
N ILE A 58 23.55 -18.23 13.42
CA ILE A 58 22.99 -16.89 13.57
C ILE A 58 22.00 -16.68 12.45
N LEU A 59 20.71 -16.78 12.78
CA LEU A 59 19.63 -16.52 11.85
C LEU A 59 19.29 -15.02 11.87
N ASN A 60 19.27 -14.40 10.70
CA ASN A 60 18.78 -13.03 10.53
C ASN A 60 17.33 -13.04 10.07
N VAL A 61 16.54 -12.12 10.61
CA VAL A 61 15.15 -11.91 10.16
C VAL A 61 15.14 -10.85 9.07
N HIS A 62 14.57 -11.19 7.91
CA HIS A 62 14.22 -10.21 6.90
C HIS A 62 12.79 -9.73 7.16
N LEU A 63 12.65 -8.46 7.55
CA LEU A 63 11.35 -7.83 7.69
C LEU A 63 10.76 -7.54 6.30
N PRO A 64 9.45 -7.77 6.10
CA PRO A 64 8.79 -7.30 4.90
C PRO A 64 8.83 -5.76 4.82
N PRO A 65 8.70 -5.17 3.61
CA PRO A 65 8.59 -3.72 3.45
C PRO A 65 7.51 -3.15 4.37
N SER A 66 7.82 -2.04 5.06
CA SER A 66 6.88 -1.39 5.98
C SER A 66 5.77 -0.62 5.28
N MET A 67 5.89 -0.41 3.97
CA MET A 67 4.93 0.32 3.16
C MET A 67 4.47 -0.59 2.01
N LEU A 68 3.16 -0.68 1.85
CA LEU A 68 2.53 -1.36 0.72
C LEU A 68 2.39 -0.36 -0.43
N GLU A 69 3.02 -0.66 -1.56
CA GLU A 69 2.78 0.08 -2.81
C GLU A 69 1.63 -0.59 -3.57
N PHE A 70 0.49 0.08 -3.61
CA PHE A 70 -0.61 -0.30 -4.49
C PHE A 70 -0.40 0.39 -5.84
N SER A 71 0.03 -0.37 -6.85
CA SER A 71 0.09 0.14 -8.22
C SER A 71 -1.33 0.38 -8.72
N GLY A 72 -1.81 1.63 -8.67
CA GLY A 72 -3.17 2.04 -9.03
C GLY A 72 -3.56 1.84 -10.50
N HIS A 73 -2.67 1.32 -11.35
CA HIS A 73 -2.90 1.18 -12.79
C HIS A 73 -4.08 0.26 -13.14
N VAL A 74 -4.26 -0.85 -12.42
CA VAL A 74 -5.41 -1.74 -12.65
C VAL A 74 -6.71 -1.10 -12.17
N GLN A 75 -6.63 -0.24 -11.16
CA GLN A 75 -7.81 0.44 -10.62
C GLN A 75 -8.34 1.51 -11.57
N GLN A 76 -7.47 2.23 -12.28
CA GLN A 76 -7.93 3.30 -13.17
C GLN A 76 -8.68 2.80 -14.41
N GLU A 77 -8.28 1.67 -14.99
CA GLU A 77 -8.94 1.17 -16.21
C GLU A 77 -10.37 0.66 -15.95
N TRP A 78 -10.62 0.00 -14.81
CA TRP A 78 -11.98 -0.41 -14.46
C TRP A 78 -12.85 0.81 -14.15
N ILE A 79 -12.33 1.82 -13.43
CA ILE A 79 -13.06 3.06 -13.12
C ILE A 79 -13.47 3.76 -14.42
N ARG A 80 -12.54 3.83 -15.39
CA ARG A 80 -12.80 4.44 -16.70
C ARG A 80 -13.89 3.70 -17.46
N LYS A 81 -13.85 2.35 -17.44
CA LYS A 81 -14.86 1.53 -18.08
C LYS A 81 -16.24 1.71 -17.42
N GLU A 82 -16.29 1.70 -16.10
CA GLU A 82 -17.52 1.91 -15.34
C GLU A 82 -18.12 3.30 -15.61
N ALA A 83 -17.29 4.35 -15.63
CA ALA A 83 -17.73 5.71 -15.94
C ALA A 83 -18.29 5.82 -17.37
N ALA A 84 -17.72 5.11 -18.35
CA ALA A 84 -18.23 5.07 -19.71
C ALA A 84 -19.57 4.33 -19.83
N GLU A 85 -19.73 3.21 -19.11
CA GLU A 85 -21.01 2.49 -19.04
C GLU A 85 -22.11 3.35 -18.38
N LEU A 86 -21.77 4.04 -17.29
CA LEU A 86 -22.68 4.96 -16.60
C LEU A 86 -23.11 6.13 -17.51
N LEU A 87 -22.18 6.69 -18.29
CA LEU A 87 -22.49 7.76 -19.25
C LEU A 87 -23.50 7.29 -20.30
N GLY A 88 -23.30 6.10 -20.87
CA GLY A 88 -24.25 5.53 -21.83
C GLY A 88 -25.63 5.27 -21.23
N ASN A 89 -25.68 4.77 -19.99
CA ASN A 89 -26.95 4.55 -19.27
C ASN A 89 -27.69 5.87 -19.01
N ILE A 90 -26.96 6.93 -18.63
CA ILE A 90 -27.51 8.26 -18.41
C ILE A 90 -28.07 8.84 -19.71
N GLU A 91 -27.33 8.73 -20.82
CA GLU A 91 -27.81 9.19 -22.13
C GLU A 91 -29.11 8.49 -22.55
N ALA A 92 -29.19 7.17 -22.36
CA ALA A 92 -30.39 6.40 -22.65
C ALA A 92 -31.58 6.80 -21.76
N PHE A 93 -31.35 6.94 -20.45
CA PHE A 93 -32.38 7.34 -19.49
C PHE A 93 -32.97 8.72 -19.79
N TYR A 94 -32.11 9.71 -20.07
CA TYR A 94 -32.55 11.06 -20.42
C TYR A 94 -33.23 11.15 -21.79
N ALA A 95 -32.84 10.30 -22.75
CA ALA A 95 -33.54 10.19 -24.03
C ALA A 95 -34.97 9.66 -23.84
N GLU A 96 -35.14 8.60 -23.05
CA GLU A 96 -36.47 8.00 -22.78
C GLU A 96 -37.42 9.00 -22.08
N ILE A 97 -36.92 9.76 -21.09
CA ILE A 97 -37.72 10.81 -20.44
C ILE A 97 -38.09 11.92 -21.43
N SER A 98 -37.16 12.30 -22.31
CA SER A 98 -37.40 13.30 -23.34
C SER A 98 -38.50 12.86 -24.31
N ASP A 99 -38.45 11.60 -24.79
CA ASP A 99 -39.46 11.03 -25.67
C ASP A 99 -40.84 10.92 -24.99
N ALA A 100 -40.86 10.61 -23.70
CA ALA A 100 -42.08 10.60 -22.89
C ALA A 100 -42.69 12.01 -22.77
N LEU A 101 -41.87 13.03 -22.52
CA LEU A 101 -42.31 14.43 -22.45
C LEU A 101 -42.79 14.94 -23.82
N ASP A 102 -42.12 14.57 -24.92
CA ASP A 102 -42.55 14.88 -26.28
C ASP A 102 -43.91 14.24 -26.60
N SER A 103 -44.10 12.99 -26.19
CA SER A 103 -45.38 12.29 -26.33
C SER A 103 -46.50 12.95 -25.51
N MET A 104 -46.19 13.45 -24.31
CA MET A 104 -47.12 14.22 -23.49
C MET A 104 -47.48 15.56 -24.14
N GLU A 105 -46.50 16.24 -24.72
CA GLU A 105 -46.69 17.49 -25.45
C GLU A 105 -47.57 17.30 -26.71
N GLN A 106 -47.38 16.20 -27.44
CA GLN A 106 -48.23 15.89 -28.59
C GLN A 106 -49.67 15.56 -28.18
N LYS A 107 -49.84 14.79 -27.08
CA LYS A 107 -51.17 14.47 -26.54
C LYS A 107 -51.90 15.71 -26.05
N SER A 108 -51.20 16.67 -25.43
CA SER A 108 -51.81 17.93 -24.98
C SER A 108 -52.27 18.80 -26.14
N LYS A 109 -51.58 18.77 -27.29
CA LYS A 109 -52.02 19.45 -28.53
C LYS A 109 -53.25 18.80 -29.17
N HIS A 110 -53.46 17.50 -28.98
CA HIS A 110 -54.53 16.74 -29.63
C HIS A 110 -55.85 16.73 -28.84
N PHE A 111 -55.79 16.83 -27.51
CA PHE A 111 -56.96 16.95 -26.64
C PHE A 111 -57.37 18.43 -26.47
N GLY A 112 -57.94 19.04 -27.52
CA GLY A 112 -58.43 20.42 -27.45
C GLY A 112 -59.63 20.57 -26.50
N CYS A 113 -59.39 20.83 -25.22
CA CYS A 113 -60.45 21.21 -24.27
C CYS A 113 -59.91 22.14 -23.17
N LYS A 114 -60.42 23.39 -23.16
CA LYS A 114 -60.15 24.55 -22.27
C LYS A 114 -58.78 25.26 -22.45
N LEU A 115 -58.85 26.52 -22.88
CA LEU A 115 -57.74 27.37 -23.31
C LEU A 115 -56.74 27.77 -22.20
N SER A 116 -57.16 27.92 -20.93
CA SER A 116 -56.24 28.32 -19.85
C SER A 116 -55.48 27.14 -19.24
N ASP A 117 -56.17 26.04 -18.94
CA ASP A 117 -55.56 24.82 -18.36
C ASP A 117 -54.51 24.19 -19.31
N MET A 118 -54.69 24.33 -20.63
CA MET A 118 -53.74 23.84 -21.64
C MET A 118 -52.43 24.64 -21.66
N ASN A 119 -52.52 25.97 -21.51
CA ASN A 119 -51.35 26.84 -21.53
C ASN A 119 -50.47 26.61 -20.29
N ASP A 120 -51.11 26.42 -19.13
CA ASP A 120 -50.43 26.06 -17.89
C ASP A 120 -49.74 24.69 -17.99
N LEU A 121 -50.41 23.70 -18.59
CA LEU A 121 -49.81 22.37 -18.82
C LEU A 121 -48.62 22.44 -19.80
N GLN A 122 -48.71 23.21 -20.88
CA GLN A 122 -47.60 23.39 -21.82
C GLN A 122 -46.41 24.11 -21.18
N ASN A 123 -46.67 25.15 -20.37
CA ASN A 123 -45.64 25.83 -19.60
C ASN A 123 -44.93 24.87 -18.65
N HIS A 124 -45.68 23.99 -17.97
CA HIS A 124 -45.11 23.01 -17.06
C HIS A 124 -44.28 21.93 -17.78
N ILE A 125 -44.72 21.46 -18.95
CA ILE A 125 -43.93 20.55 -19.80
C ILE A 125 -42.62 21.21 -20.26
N MET A 126 -42.66 22.49 -20.64
CA MET A 126 -41.45 23.23 -21.00
C MET A 126 -40.48 23.40 -19.83
N GLU A 127 -41.00 23.71 -18.63
CA GLU A 127 -40.20 23.82 -17.40
C GLU A 127 -39.51 22.48 -17.08
N LEU A 128 -40.24 21.36 -17.16
CA LEU A 128 -39.68 20.03 -16.95
C LEU A 128 -38.59 19.69 -17.97
N LYS A 129 -38.76 20.10 -19.24
CA LYS A 129 -37.72 19.92 -20.28
C LYS A 129 -36.46 20.73 -19.99
N ASP A 130 -36.59 21.93 -19.46
CA ASP A 130 -35.45 22.78 -19.11
C ASP A 130 -34.68 22.22 -17.90
N GLN A 131 -35.40 21.75 -16.88
CA GLN A 131 -34.81 21.05 -15.73
C GLN A 131 -34.06 19.80 -16.18
N LEU A 132 -34.67 18.99 -17.07
CA LEU A 132 -34.06 17.78 -17.59
C LEU A 132 -32.74 18.07 -18.34
N ARG A 133 -32.70 19.15 -19.13
CA ARG A 133 -31.48 19.56 -19.85
C ARG A 133 -30.39 20.03 -18.89
N THR A 134 -30.77 20.78 -17.85
CA THR A 134 -29.84 21.29 -16.85
C THR A 134 -29.18 20.15 -16.07
N GLU A 135 -29.99 19.22 -15.55
CA GLU A 135 -29.49 18.03 -14.83
C GLU A 135 -28.63 17.14 -15.73
N ARG A 136 -29.08 16.86 -16.96
CA ARG A 136 -28.30 16.07 -17.93
C ARG A 136 -26.92 16.69 -18.16
N ASN A 137 -26.86 17.99 -18.40
CA ASN A 137 -25.60 18.67 -18.66
C ASN A 137 -24.68 18.64 -17.43
N TYR A 138 -25.23 18.83 -16.24
CA TYR A 138 -24.48 18.74 -14.98
C TYR A 138 -23.81 17.37 -14.81
N TYR A 139 -24.56 16.27 -14.93
CA TYR A 139 -23.98 14.93 -14.79
C TYR A 139 -23.02 14.56 -15.92
N THR A 140 -23.28 15.03 -17.14
CA THR A 140 -22.40 14.77 -18.29
C THR A 140 -21.01 15.40 -18.07
N VAL A 141 -20.96 16.65 -17.59
CA VAL A 141 -19.71 17.35 -17.29
C VAL A 141 -18.95 16.66 -16.15
N MET A 142 -19.64 16.37 -15.05
CA MET A 142 -19.04 15.68 -13.89
C MET A 142 -18.42 14.33 -14.25
N LEU A 143 -19.08 13.55 -15.12
CA LEU A 143 -18.60 12.23 -15.53
C LEU A 143 -17.48 12.32 -16.57
N GLN A 144 -17.49 13.32 -17.45
CA GLN A 144 -16.39 13.55 -18.39
C GLN A 144 -15.10 13.97 -17.67
N GLU A 145 -15.20 14.80 -16.63
CA GLU A 145 -14.06 15.18 -15.79
C GLU A 145 -13.45 13.97 -15.08
N ALA A 146 -14.28 13.09 -14.51
CA ALA A 146 -13.82 11.86 -13.86
C ALA A 146 -13.10 10.88 -14.82
N VAL A 147 -13.52 10.85 -16.10
CA VAL A 147 -12.86 10.05 -17.14
C VAL A 147 -11.51 10.66 -17.55
N MET A 148 -11.37 11.99 -17.55
CA MET A 148 -10.16 12.68 -18.00
C MET A 148 -9.09 12.86 -16.90
N GLU A 149 -9.45 13.18 -15.66
CA GLU A 149 -8.49 13.47 -14.58
C GLU A 149 -7.64 12.25 -14.18
N SER A 150 -8.14 11.03 -14.39
CA SER A 150 -7.37 9.80 -14.14
C SER A 150 -6.14 9.64 -15.04
N SER A 151 -6.01 10.41 -16.12
CA SER A 151 -4.90 10.32 -17.07
C SER A 151 -3.63 11.11 -16.68
N GLN A 152 -3.71 12.03 -15.71
CA GLN A 152 -2.58 12.88 -15.29
C GLN A 152 -2.13 12.56 -13.85
N GLY A 153 -1.53 11.39 -13.65
CA GLY A 153 -1.03 10.95 -12.34
C GLY A 153 0.25 10.13 -12.43
N SER A 154 1.27 10.63 -13.13
CA SER A 154 2.61 10.02 -13.12
C SER A 154 3.71 11.08 -13.18
N GLY A 155 3.75 11.94 -12.17
CA GLY A 155 4.90 12.78 -11.86
C GLY A 155 5.77 12.10 -10.79
N ASN A 156 6.83 11.42 -11.22
CA ASN A 156 7.82 10.77 -10.35
C ASN A 156 8.44 11.76 -9.35
N PHE A 157 8.03 11.69 -8.08
CA PHE A 157 8.78 12.33 -6.99
C PHE A 157 9.87 11.38 -6.50
N ARG A 158 11.10 11.62 -6.97
CA ARG A 158 12.30 10.94 -6.49
C ARG A 158 12.93 11.80 -5.39
N PRO A 159 12.93 11.40 -4.11
CA PRO A 159 13.65 12.16 -3.10
C PRO A 159 15.14 11.84 -3.23
N SER A 160 15.91 12.84 -3.62
CA SER A 160 17.38 12.84 -3.54
C SER A 160 17.80 12.65 -2.09
N ARG A 161 18.45 11.52 -1.78
CA ARG A 161 19.15 11.33 -0.51
C ARG A 161 20.49 12.05 -0.57
N THR A 162 20.71 12.99 0.35
CA THR A 162 22.02 13.36 0.89
C THR A 162 22.12 12.81 2.31
#